data_AF-A0A6P0TPI0-F1
#
_entry.id   AF-A0A6P0TPI0-F1
#
_cell.length_a   1.000
_cell.length_b   1.000
_cell.length_c   1.000
_cell.angle_alpha   90.00
_cell.angle_beta   90.00
_cell.angle_gamma   90.00
#
_symmetry.space_group_name_H-M   'P 1'
#
loop_
_entity.id
_entity.type
_entity.pdbx_description
1 polymer ?
#
loop_
_entity_poly.entity_id
_entity_poly.type
_entity_poly.pdbx_seq_one_letter_code
_entity_poly.pdbx_strand_id
1 'polypeptide(L)'
;MFYRVIVFNSLNWQRSELVSVALPAPPEKKSCWVGTFHATSGLTPGGRQTKGNAHQGREQGEGLDMDNYSADMQNDRNEWLVYDNEGKLVSSQVSDRDLLFVASDVPGIGYRVFWLCCGFSDLDKRLYMSTPIPHFTDRVAKKIESVNTVSLNGERWLLENDLLRVKVEGETGNLESVFDKINEREVLGKGRGNELQVFQDEGQYWDAWNIDPNYQQYPLASAKLIDIGWIERGDLRSCLRVIRRIGKSEFCQDYILEFGSSLLKIKCWVNWQESHILVKAAFPINIETDFVTYEIPCGAIKRMTKFQTERDKAKWEVPALRWADISDDNYGVSLLNDCKYGYDAKSDELRLSLLRGSTWPDEEADVGIHEFTYAVYPHLGGWESAGTVQRGYELNLPLFVKVMPWISSEKSGGRLPQVYRFLGWGTDNLILMALKRSENNQYWILRCYECLGREAILKLESDAGLALGKVVDLLERDVAEPSVDFEGGSCEILPWKIMSFTLDFMV
;
A
#
# COMPACT_ATOMS: atom_id res chain seq x y z
N MET A 1 -3.20 22.46 -17.29
CA MET A 1 -2.55 21.31 -17.98
C MET A 1 -3.25 20.03 -17.54
N PHE A 2 -3.46 19.05 -18.43
CA PHE A 2 -4.26 17.85 -18.14
C PHE A 2 -3.45 16.57 -18.37
N TYR A 3 -3.46 15.68 -17.39
CA TYR A 3 -2.83 14.35 -17.45
C TYR A 3 -3.86 13.29 -17.13
N ARG A 4 -3.80 12.15 -17.84
CA ARG A 4 -4.55 10.95 -17.49
C ARG A 4 -3.78 10.18 -16.45
N VAL A 5 -4.46 9.74 -15.40
CA VAL A 5 -3.94 8.84 -14.39
C VAL A 5 -4.69 7.53 -14.53
N ILE A 6 -4.03 6.50 -15.04
CA ILE A 6 -4.63 5.17 -15.19
C ILE A 6 -4.21 4.34 -13.99
N VAL A 7 -5.18 3.85 -13.23
CA VAL A 7 -4.96 3.01 -12.05
C VAL A 7 -5.39 1.59 -12.39
N PHE A 8 -4.44 0.67 -12.36
CA PHE A 8 -4.63 -0.74 -12.69
C PHE A 8 -4.72 -1.59 -11.44
N ASN A 9 -5.61 -2.58 -11.47
CA ASN A 9 -5.78 -3.58 -10.43
C ASN A 9 -5.58 -4.97 -11.02
N SER A 10 -4.60 -5.71 -10.51
CA SER A 10 -4.30 -7.08 -10.93
C SER A 10 -5.05 -8.16 -10.15
N LEU A 11 -5.71 -7.80 -9.04
CA LEU A 11 -6.49 -8.71 -8.20
C LEU A 11 -7.90 -8.88 -8.76
N ASN A 12 -8.57 -9.99 -8.46
CA ASN A 12 -9.87 -10.34 -9.06
C ASN A 12 -11.09 -9.73 -8.37
N TRP A 13 -10.90 -8.83 -7.39
CA TRP A 13 -11.98 -8.08 -6.74
C TRP A 13 -11.78 -6.58 -6.95
N GLN A 14 -12.89 -5.84 -6.91
CA GLN A 14 -12.89 -4.39 -6.91
C GLN A 14 -12.33 -3.87 -5.57
N ARG A 15 -11.56 -2.80 -5.62
CA ARG A 15 -11.06 -2.14 -4.41
C ARG A 15 -10.89 -0.63 -4.58
N SER A 16 -10.92 0.04 -3.44
CA SER A 16 -10.69 1.47 -3.30
C SER A 16 -9.50 1.65 -2.36
N GLU A 17 -8.41 2.24 -2.86
CA GLU A 17 -7.18 2.40 -2.09
C GLU A 17 -6.59 3.80 -2.29
N LEU A 18 -5.82 4.25 -1.30
CA LEU A 18 -5.01 5.44 -1.44
C LEU A 18 -3.84 5.15 -2.38
N VAL A 19 -3.69 5.97 -3.42
CA VAL A 19 -2.58 5.84 -4.38
C VAL A 19 -1.77 7.13 -4.45
N SER A 20 -0.49 6.99 -4.81
CA SER A 20 0.43 8.12 -4.98
C SER A 20 0.68 8.41 -6.45
N VAL A 21 0.67 9.70 -6.82
CA VAL A 21 1.01 10.18 -8.16
C VAL A 21 2.17 11.15 -8.09
N ALA A 22 3.28 10.80 -8.74
CA ALA A 22 4.38 11.73 -8.96
C ALA A 22 3.90 12.92 -9.81
N LEU A 23 4.08 14.13 -9.28
CA LEU A 23 3.64 15.35 -9.96
C LEU A 23 4.52 15.63 -11.19
N PRO A 24 3.93 15.94 -12.35
CA PRO A 24 4.70 16.38 -13.52
C PRO A 24 5.50 17.64 -13.21
N ALA A 25 6.69 17.77 -13.81
CA ALA A 25 7.48 18.98 -13.69
C ALA A 25 6.64 20.22 -14.10
N PRO A 26 6.71 21.33 -13.35
CA PRO A 26 5.98 22.54 -13.72
C PRO A 26 6.42 22.97 -15.13
N PRO A 27 5.49 23.47 -15.96
CA PRO A 27 5.85 23.92 -17.30
C PRO A 27 6.92 25.01 -17.21
N GLU A 28 8.01 24.87 -17.96
CA GLU A 28 8.92 26.00 -18.21
C GLU A 28 8.07 27.16 -18.75
N LYS A 29 8.26 28.37 -18.21
CA LYS A 29 7.64 29.60 -18.72
C LYS A 29 8.10 29.87 -20.17
N LYS A 30 7.60 29.11 -21.14
CA LYS A 30 7.69 29.44 -22.56
C LYS A 30 6.43 30.23 -22.90
N SER A 31 6.61 31.55 -22.94
CA SER A 31 5.74 32.57 -23.54
C SER A 31 4.30 32.10 -23.79
N CYS A 32 3.42 32.37 -22.82
CA CYS A 32 1.98 32.31 -23.06
C CYS A 32 1.67 33.13 -24.30
N TRP A 33 1.24 32.46 -25.38
CA TRP A 33 0.61 33.11 -26.52
C TRP A 33 -0.65 33.79 -26.00
N VAL A 34 -0.63 35.11 -25.92
CA VAL A 34 -1.83 35.93 -25.74
C VAL A 34 -2.56 35.92 -27.09
N GLY A 35 -3.31 34.86 -27.36
CA GLY A 35 -4.25 34.80 -28.46
C GLY A 35 -5.60 35.28 -27.97
N THR A 36 -5.90 36.57 -28.16
CA THR A 36 -7.24 37.12 -27.96
C THR A 36 -8.22 36.42 -28.91
N PHE A 37 -9.19 35.69 -28.34
CA PHE A 37 -10.37 35.25 -29.07
C PHE A 37 -11.21 36.48 -29.46
N HIS A 38 -11.22 36.84 -30.74
CA HIS A 38 -12.24 37.70 -31.30
C HIS A 38 -13.24 36.86 -32.09
N ALA A 39 -14.45 36.76 -31.55
CA ALA A 39 -15.61 36.28 -32.28
C ALA A 39 -16.07 37.37 -33.24
N THR A 40 -15.99 37.14 -34.55
CA THR A 40 -16.81 37.86 -35.54
C THR A 40 -17.14 36.99 -36.73
N SER A 41 -18.45 36.85 -36.96
CA SER A 41 -19.10 36.37 -38.17
C SER A 41 -18.69 37.16 -39.42
N GLY A 42 -18.56 36.49 -40.56
CA GLY A 42 -18.18 37.11 -41.83
C GLY A 42 -19.29 37.96 -42.48
N LEU A 43 -18.89 38.98 -43.23
CA LEU A 43 -19.02 39.04 -44.71
C LEU A 43 -18.61 40.41 -45.29
N THR A 44 -17.80 40.31 -46.36
CA THR A 44 -17.59 41.18 -47.54
C THR A 44 -16.86 42.54 -47.47
N PRO A 45 -16.17 42.92 -48.59
CA PRO A 45 -15.03 43.83 -48.59
C PRO A 45 -15.28 45.17 -49.30
N GLY A 46 -14.53 46.21 -48.91
CA GLY A 46 -14.35 47.41 -49.72
C GLY A 46 -13.76 48.60 -48.97
N GLY A 47 -12.77 49.27 -49.58
CA GLY A 47 -12.54 50.70 -49.32
C GLY A 47 -11.15 51.13 -48.85
N ARG A 48 -10.44 51.82 -49.75
CA ARG A 48 -9.17 52.57 -49.63
C ARG A 48 -9.08 53.63 -48.50
N GLN A 49 -7.82 53.90 -48.10
CA GLN A 49 -7.22 55.20 -47.70
C GLN A 49 -7.73 55.83 -46.37
N THR A 50 -6.98 56.48 -45.48
CA THR A 50 -5.74 57.29 -45.56
C THR A 50 -5.19 57.58 -44.14
N LYS A 51 -3.94 58.07 -44.10
CA LYS A 51 -3.10 58.56 -43.00
C LYS A 51 -3.77 59.48 -41.95
N GLY A 52 -3.23 59.46 -40.72
CA GLY A 52 -3.35 60.55 -39.74
C GLY A 52 -2.48 60.34 -38.48
N ASN A 53 -1.36 61.06 -38.39
CA ASN A 53 -0.53 61.24 -37.19
C ASN A 53 -1.20 62.19 -36.17
N ALA A 54 -0.93 62.04 -34.88
CA ALA A 54 -0.60 63.12 -33.91
C ALA A 54 -0.54 62.56 -32.47
N HIS A 55 0.63 62.59 -31.83
CA HIS A 55 1.01 63.50 -30.71
C HIS A 55 0.20 63.29 -29.41
N GLN A 56 0.81 62.67 -28.39
CA GLN A 56 1.57 63.33 -27.30
C GLN A 56 0.69 64.15 -26.34
N GLY A 57 0.53 63.60 -25.14
CA GLY A 57 0.14 64.32 -23.93
C GLY A 57 0.80 63.65 -22.74
N ARG A 58 1.96 64.20 -22.35
CA ARG A 58 2.66 63.93 -21.08
C ARG A 58 1.85 64.55 -19.96
N GLU A 59 1.63 63.82 -18.87
CA GLU A 59 1.66 64.41 -17.54
C GLU A 59 2.55 63.58 -16.63
N GLN A 60 3.42 64.31 -15.93
CA GLN A 60 4.39 63.85 -14.96
C GLN A 60 3.67 63.57 -13.65
N GLY A 61 3.89 62.38 -13.09
CA GLY A 61 3.60 62.06 -11.70
C GLY A 61 4.88 61.56 -11.05
N GLU A 62 5.18 62.13 -9.90
CA GLU A 62 6.46 62.12 -9.20
C GLU A 62 6.93 60.71 -8.81
N GLY A 63 8.25 60.54 -8.80
CA GLY A 63 8.91 59.33 -8.36
C GLY A 63 8.67 59.07 -6.87
N LEU A 64 8.21 57.86 -6.58
CA LEU A 64 8.44 57.18 -5.32
C LEU A 64 9.22 55.91 -5.66
N ASP A 65 10.47 55.85 -5.19
CA ASP A 65 11.30 54.66 -5.18
C ASP A 65 10.51 53.49 -4.56
N MET A 66 10.13 52.52 -5.40
CA MET A 66 9.51 51.25 -5.02
C MET A 66 10.46 50.10 -5.36
N ASP A 67 11.74 50.23 -5.00
CA ASP A 67 12.75 49.18 -5.11
C ASP A 67 12.78 48.26 -3.87
N ASN A 68 11.68 48.13 -3.13
CA ASN A 68 11.58 47.25 -1.96
C ASN A 68 10.23 46.54 -1.82
N TYR A 69 9.68 46.03 -2.94
CA TYR A 69 8.50 45.16 -2.92
C TYR A 69 8.59 44.02 -3.96
N SER A 70 9.79 43.45 -4.17
CA SER A 70 10.03 42.40 -5.17
C SER A 70 10.74 41.16 -4.65
N ALA A 71 10.38 40.67 -3.45
CA ALA A 71 10.91 39.39 -2.95
C ALA A 71 9.89 38.43 -2.29
N ASP A 72 8.65 38.82 -2.01
CA ASP A 72 7.70 37.99 -1.23
C ASP A 72 6.41 37.56 -1.96
N MET A 73 6.38 37.61 -3.30
CA MET A 73 5.24 37.12 -4.10
C MET A 73 5.66 36.25 -5.30
N GLN A 74 6.54 35.27 -5.08
CA GLN A 74 6.79 34.20 -6.05
C GLN A 74 6.62 32.82 -5.40
N ASN A 75 5.38 32.50 -5.06
CA ASN A 75 4.97 31.13 -4.83
C ASN A 75 3.47 30.98 -5.17
N ASP A 76 3.08 31.36 -6.40
CA ASP A 76 1.86 30.83 -7.01
C ASP A 76 2.13 29.33 -7.26
N ARG A 77 1.98 28.53 -6.20
CA ARG A 77 2.07 27.08 -6.29
C ARG A 77 0.87 26.62 -7.09
N ASN A 78 1.11 26.15 -8.30
CA ASN A 78 0.15 25.40 -9.10
C ASN A 78 -0.48 24.30 -8.24
N GLU A 79 -1.73 24.49 -7.81
CA GLU A 79 -2.49 23.45 -7.13
C GLU A 79 -2.85 22.37 -8.15
N TRP A 80 -2.45 21.14 -7.85
CA TRP A 80 -2.83 19.97 -8.62
C TRP A 80 -4.09 19.38 -8.01
N LEU A 81 -5.09 19.15 -8.86
CA LEU A 81 -6.38 18.59 -8.48
C LEU A 81 -6.60 17.27 -9.22
N VAL A 82 -7.28 16.33 -8.56
CA VAL A 82 -7.66 15.03 -9.15
C VAL A 82 -9.16 15.00 -9.38
N TYR A 83 -9.58 14.59 -10.57
CA TYR A 83 -10.98 14.36 -10.93
C TYR A 83 -11.21 12.91 -11.34
N ASP A 84 -12.38 12.38 -11.05
CA ASP A 84 -12.81 11.08 -11.56
C ASP A 84 -13.32 11.19 -13.02
N ASN A 85 -13.78 10.06 -13.56
CA ASN A 85 -14.31 9.95 -14.91
C ASN A 85 -15.63 10.73 -15.13
N GLU A 86 -16.34 11.11 -14.05
CA GLU A 86 -17.56 11.91 -14.11
C GLU A 86 -17.25 13.41 -14.00
N GLY A 87 -15.98 13.78 -13.81
CA GLY A 87 -15.54 15.17 -13.63
C GLY A 87 -15.77 15.68 -12.21
N LYS A 88 -16.00 14.79 -11.23
CA LYS A 88 -16.12 15.15 -9.83
C LYS A 88 -14.73 15.24 -9.19
N LEU A 89 -14.54 16.26 -8.35
CA LEU A 89 -13.30 16.44 -7.60
C LEU A 89 -13.12 15.31 -6.59
N VAL A 90 -11.94 14.70 -6.59
CA VAL A 90 -11.52 13.66 -5.66
C VAL A 90 -10.66 14.29 -4.57
N SER A 91 -10.87 13.88 -3.32
CA SER A 91 -10.03 14.33 -2.21
C SER A 91 -8.58 13.94 -2.47
N SER A 92 -7.66 14.90 -2.28
CA SER A 92 -6.24 14.70 -2.52
C SER A 92 -5.39 15.35 -1.43
N GLN A 93 -4.22 14.79 -1.19
CA GLN A 93 -3.26 15.26 -0.19
C GLN A 93 -1.87 15.28 -0.81
N VAL A 94 -1.18 16.42 -0.74
CA VAL A 94 0.22 16.49 -1.16
C VAL A 94 1.10 15.80 -0.13
N SER A 95 1.97 14.91 -0.60
CA SER A 95 2.91 14.16 0.23
C SER A 95 4.30 14.22 -0.36
N ASP A 96 5.19 14.98 0.27
CA ASP A 96 6.51 15.35 -0.27
C ASP A 96 6.43 15.95 -1.70
N ARG A 97 6.68 15.14 -2.73
CA ARG A 97 6.61 15.53 -4.16
C ARG A 97 5.47 14.86 -4.94
N ASP A 98 4.69 14.04 -4.26
CA ASP A 98 3.60 13.29 -4.83
C ASP A 98 2.25 13.88 -4.41
N LEU A 99 1.22 13.52 -5.15
CA LEU A 99 -0.18 13.77 -4.80
C LEU A 99 -0.85 12.44 -4.49
N LEU A 100 -1.30 12.29 -3.25
CA LEU A 100 -2.12 11.17 -2.81
C LEU A 100 -3.58 11.45 -3.15
N PHE A 101 -4.31 10.44 -3.61
CA PHE A 101 -5.76 10.49 -3.72
C PHE A 101 -6.35 9.09 -3.58
N VAL A 102 -7.64 9.00 -3.24
CA VAL A 102 -8.33 7.71 -3.15
C VAL A 102 -8.78 7.30 -4.55
N ALA A 103 -8.16 6.26 -5.10
CA ALA A 103 -8.61 5.64 -6.34
C ALA A 103 -9.78 4.71 -6.00
N SER A 104 -11.01 5.24 -6.09
CA SER A 104 -12.21 4.48 -5.77
C SER A 104 -12.60 3.49 -6.87
N ASP A 105 -13.20 2.38 -6.46
CA ASP A 105 -13.90 1.40 -7.32
C ASP A 105 -13.08 0.96 -8.54
N VAL A 106 -11.80 0.66 -8.33
CA VAL A 106 -10.96 0.13 -9.40
C VAL A 106 -11.34 -1.33 -9.61
N PRO A 107 -11.89 -1.71 -10.79
CA PRO A 107 -12.43 -3.05 -11.02
C PRO A 107 -11.33 -4.11 -10.93
N GLY A 108 -11.69 -5.33 -10.53
CA GLY A 108 -10.78 -6.46 -10.54
C GLY A 108 -10.26 -6.79 -11.93
N ILE A 109 -8.98 -7.19 -12.04
CA ILE A 109 -8.26 -7.48 -13.28
C ILE A 109 -8.60 -6.40 -14.32
N GLY A 110 -8.30 -5.15 -14.02
CA GLY A 110 -8.91 -4.04 -14.72
C GLY A 110 -8.23 -2.72 -14.46
N TYR A 111 -8.87 -1.64 -14.90
CA TYR A 111 -8.39 -0.29 -14.64
C TYR A 111 -9.53 0.73 -14.55
N ARG A 112 -9.20 1.86 -13.91
CA ARG A 112 -10.01 3.08 -13.89
C ARG A 112 -9.14 4.29 -14.21
N VAL A 113 -9.67 5.22 -15.00
CA VAL A 113 -9.01 6.46 -15.38
C VAL A 113 -9.47 7.61 -14.48
N PHE A 114 -8.51 8.36 -13.97
CA PHE A 114 -8.65 9.64 -13.28
C PHE A 114 -7.91 10.74 -14.05
N TRP A 115 -8.12 11.99 -13.66
CA TRP A 115 -7.58 13.16 -14.35
C TRP A 115 -6.84 14.05 -13.38
N LEU A 116 -5.56 14.27 -13.65
CA LEU A 116 -4.70 15.19 -12.90
C LEU A 116 -4.65 16.53 -13.65
N CYS A 117 -5.14 17.57 -13.00
CA CYS A 117 -5.33 18.90 -13.56
C CYS A 117 -4.51 19.93 -12.78
N CYS A 118 -3.83 20.81 -13.49
CA CYS A 118 -3.18 22.00 -12.92
C CYS A 118 -3.97 23.26 -13.30
N GLY A 119 -4.45 24.02 -12.31
CA GLY A 119 -5.19 25.27 -12.49
C GLY A 119 -5.35 26.07 -11.17
N PHE A 120 -5.38 27.40 -11.29
CA PHE A 120 -5.52 28.36 -10.18
C PHE A 120 -6.88 28.18 -9.48
N SER A 121 -6.87 27.82 -8.19
CA SER A 121 -8.08 27.75 -7.37
C SER A 121 -7.98 28.78 -6.23
N ASP A 122 -9.05 29.55 -6.04
CA ASP A 122 -9.25 30.50 -4.93
C ASP A 122 -9.87 29.81 -3.68
N LEU A 123 -9.67 28.49 -3.50
CA LEU A 123 -10.33 27.74 -2.43
C LEU A 123 -9.43 27.50 -1.20
N ASP A 124 -9.88 28.09 -0.11
CA ASP A 124 -9.57 27.90 1.32
C ASP A 124 -8.31 27.09 1.69
N LYS A 125 -7.32 27.84 2.18
CA LYS A 125 -6.04 27.36 2.71
C LYS A 125 -6.24 26.67 4.06
N ARG A 126 -6.14 25.34 4.10
CA ARG A 126 -5.72 24.64 5.34
C ARG A 126 -4.22 24.33 5.24
N LEU A 127 -3.48 24.73 6.27
CA LEU A 127 -2.02 24.60 6.31
C LEU A 127 -1.61 23.12 6.23
N TYR A 128 -1.02 22.75 5.10
CA TYR A 128 -0.29 21.49 4.92
C TYR A 128 1.16 21.70 5.37
N MET A 129 1.63 20.86 6.28
CA MET A 129 3.05 20.79 6.65
C MET A 129 3.66 19.55 6.00
N SER A 130 4.33 19.72 4.87
CA SER A 130 5.35 18.78 4.41
C SER A 130 6.71 19.33 4.81
N THR A 131 7.47 18.54 5.58
CA THR A 131 8.82 18.93 6.00
C THR A 131 9.85 18.22 5.11
N PRO A 132 10.71 18.95 4.37
CA PRO A 132 11.85 18.32 3.72
C PRO A 132 12.81 17.80 4.79
N ILE A 133 13.24 16.54 4.65
CA ILE A 133 14.21 15.91 5.54
C ILE A 133 15.62 16.35 5.11
N PRO A 134 16.42 17.05 5.95
CA PRO A 134 17.87 17.02 5.80
C PRO A 134 18.29 15.62 6.19
N HIS A 135 19.04 15.00 5.31
CA HIS A 135 19.32 13.59 5.32
C HIS A 135 19.61 13.02 6.78
N PHE A 136 19.00 11.90 7.22
CA PHE A 136 19.53 10.53 7.56
C PHE A 136 20.90 10.34 8.35
N THR A 137 21.18 11.06 9.44
CA THR A 137 22.27 10.79 10.45
C THR A 137 23.67 10.35 9.96
N ASP A 138 24.51 11.37 9.70
CA ASP A 138 25.98 11.47 9.47
C ASP A 138 26.71 10.52 8.49
N ARG A 139 26.13 9.38 8.12
CA ARG A 139 26.36 8.74 6.80
C ARG A 139 25.23 8.97 5.84
N VAL A 140 24.13 9.50 6.34
CA VAL A 140 23.17 10.13 5.49
C VAL A 140 22.63 11.39 6.20
N ALA A 141 23.33 12.15 7.08
CA ALA A 141 23.21 13.61 7.45
C ALA A 141 22.69 14.21 8.79
N LYS A 142 22.73 15.55 8.89
CA LYS A 142 23.06 16.30 10.10
C LYS A 142 21.95 17.28 10.47
N LYS A 143 21.51 17.16 11.73
CA LYS A 143 20.94 18.14 12.69
C LYS A 143 19.86 19.13 12.18
N ILE A 144 18.63 18.99 12.69
CA ILE A 144 17.58 20.02 12.65
C ILE A 144 17.65 20.86 13.93
N GLU A 145 17.82 22.18 13.78
CA GLU A 145 17.46 23.17 14.80
C GLU A 145 16.24 23.95 14.30
N SER A 146 15.30 24.18 15.23
CA SER A 146 14.07 25.00 15.14
C SER A 146 12.87 24.43 14.35
N VAL A 147 11.91 23.85 15.08
CA VAL A 147 10.49 23.86 14.69
C VAL A 147 9.63 24.20 15.91
N ASN A 148 8.78 25.22 15.73
CA ASN A 148 7.76 25.63 16.68
C ASN A 148 6.68 24.55 16.80
N THR A 149 6.48 24.08 18.03
CA THR A 149 5.39 23.22 18.46
C THR A 149 4.07 24.00 18.37
N VAL A 150 3.22 23.71 17.39
CA VAL A 150 1.80 24.05 17.49
C VAL A 150 1.11 22.88 18.19
N SER A 151 0.94 23.06 19.50
CA SER A 151 0.12 22.18 20.34
C SER A 151 -1.35 22.33 19.93
N LEU A 152 -1.92 21.28 19.36
CA LEU A 152 -3.34 21.01 19.46
C LEU A 152 -3.47 19.98 20.60
N ASN A 153 -4.28 20.29 21.62
CA ASN A 153 -4.44 19.56 22.89
C ASN A 153 -4.76 18.06 22.74
N GLY A 154 -3.75 17.23 22.43
CA GLY A 154 -3.83 15.77 22.32
C GLY A 154 -2.48 15.12 22.60
N GLU A 155 -2.48 13.84 22.92
CA GLU A 155 -1.25 13.06 23.17
C GLU A 155 -0.28 13.18 21.98
N ARG A 156 1.02 13.38 22.27
CA ARG A 156 2.04 13.84 21.31
C ARG A 156 2.19 12.94 20.06
N TRP A 157 1.93 11.64 20.20
CA TRP A 157 2.18 10.60 19.20
C TRP A 157 0.95 9.71 18.97
N LEU A 158 -0.13 10.33 18.51
CA LEU A 158 -1.41 9.66 18.25
C LEU A 158 -1.74 9.70 16.75
N LEU A 159 -1.84 8.54 16.11
CA LEU A 159 -2.41 8.38 14.76
C LEU A 159 -3.88 8.01 14.91
N GLU A 160 -4.78 8.62 14.15
CA GLU A 160 -6.20 8.27 14.17
C GLU A 160 -6.80 8.45 12.78
N ASN A 161 -7.61 7.50 12.36
CA ASN A 161 -8.51 7.62 11.22
C ASN A 161 -9.95 7.27 11.66
N ASP A 162 -10.83 7.00 10.71
CA ASP A 162 -12.21 6.60 10.95
C ASP A 162 -12.34 5.23 11.65
N LEU A 163 -11.37 4.33 11.50
CA LEU A 163 -11.45 2.92 11.92
C LEU A 163 -10.56 2.57 13.13
N LEU A 164 -9.39 3.20 13.25
CA LEU A 164 -8.38 2.92 14.26
C LEU A 164 -7.91 4.19 14.97
N ARG A 165 -7.51 4.02 16.23
CA ARG A 165 -6.72 4.99 16.99
C ARG A 165 -5.48 4.30 17.53
N VAL A 166 -4.29 4.80 17.19
CA VAL A 166 -3.00 4.18 17.49
C VAL A 166 -2.14 5.16 18.29
N LYS A 167 -1.80 4.76 19.51
CA LYS A 167 -0.94 5.54 20.41
C LYS A 167 0.47 4.94 20.44
N VAL A 168 1.47 5.80 20.29
CA VAL A 168 2.88 5.41 20.29
C VAL A 168 3.57 5.96 21.53
N GLU A 169 4.31 5.10 22.24
CA GLU A 169 5.05 5.47 23.44
C GLU A 169 6.26 6.35 23.08
N GLY A 170 6.41 7.49 23.76
CA GLY A 170 7.43 8.49 23.39
C GLY A 170 8.85 8.10 23.76
N GLU A 171 9.03 7.18 24.71
CA GLU A 171 10.31 6.73 25.24
C GLU A 171 10.92 5.58 24.43
N THR A 172 10.08 4.72 23.87
CA THR A 172 10.50 3.50 23.15
C THR A 172 10.12 3.51 21.67
N GLY A 173 9.10 4.30 21.30
CA GLY A 173 8.48 4.26 19.98
C GLY A 173 7.59 3.04 19.73
N ASN A 174 7.40 2.17 20.73
CA ASN A 174 6.52 1.01 20.61
C ASN A 174 5.04 1.43 20.62
N LEU A 175 4.16 0.55 20.15
CA LEU A 175 2.73 0.80 20.18
C LEU A 175 2.22 0.59 21.62
N GLU A 176 1.73 1.66 22.23
CA GLU A 176 1.10 1.62 23.56
C GLU A 176 -0.33 1.12 23.47
N SER A 177 -1.05 1.49 22.40
CA SER A 177 -2.42 1.10 22.14
C SER A 177 -2.69 1.06 20.63
N VAL A 178 -3.48 0.09 20.21
CA VAL A 178 -4.11 0.02 18.89
C VAL A 178 -5.59 -0.24 19.15
N PHE A 179 -6.38 0.83 19.16
CA PHE A 179 -7.79 0.76 19.46
C PHE A 179 -8.61 0.65 18.17
N ASP A 180 -9.38 -0.43 18.04
CA ASP A 180 -10.37 -0.63 16.99
C ASP A 180 -11.65 0.12 17.35
N LYS A 181 -11.96 1.15 16.56
CA LYS A 181 -13.11 2.05 16.80
C LYS A 181 -14.42 1.44 16.33
N ILE A 182 -14.39 0.47 15.42
CA ILE A 182 -15.59 -0.18 14.90
C ILE A 182 -16.11 -1.18 15.93
N ASN A 183 -15.21 -1.96 16.52
CA ASN A 183 -15.55 -2.98 17.52
C ASN A 183 -15.38 -2.51 18.97
N GLU A 184 -15.00 -1.23 19.15
CA GLU A 184 -14.77 -0.57 20.44
C GLU A 184 -13.84 -1.36 21.39
N ARG A 185 -12.74 -1.90 20.83
CA ARG A 185 -11.86 -2.84 21.54
C ARG A 185 -10.40 -2.45 21.42
N GLU A 186 -9.66 -2.65 22.51
CA GLU A 186 -8.20 -2.61 22.49
C GLU A 186 -7.64 -3.90 21.89
N VAL A 187 -6.82 -3.77 20.85
CA VAL A 187 -6.20 -4.88 20.12
C VAL A 187 -5.03 -5.45 20.91
N LEU A 188 -4.24 -4.60 21.56
CA LEU A 188 -3.05 -5.03 22.28
C LEU A 188 -3.39 -5.57 23.66
N GLY A 189 -2.80 -6.71 24.00
CA GLY A 189 -2.93 -7.34 25.32
C GLY A 189 -2.03 -6.67 26.36
N LYS A 190 -1.50 -7.47 27.29
CA LYS A 190 -0.51 -6.99 28.26
C LYS A 190 0.83 -6.82 27.57
N GLY A 191 1.25 -5.58 27.32
CA GLY A 191 2.57 -5.27 26.79
C GLY A 191 2.55 -4.09 25.82
N ARG A 192 3.50 -4.09 24.88
CA ARG A 192 3.59 -3.11 23.80
C ARG A 192 3.58 -3.83 22.47
N GLY A 193 2.86 -3.28 21.50
CA GLY A 193 2.87 -3.78 20.13
C GLY A 193 4.09 -3.27 19.35
N ASN A 194 4.48 -4.02 18.33
CA ASN A 194 5.68 -3.76 17.54
C ASN A 194 6.94 -3.55 18.41
N GLU A 195 7.07 -4.34 19.48
CA GLU A 195 8.31 -4.38 20.25
C GLU A 195 9.36 -5.18 19.45
N LEU A 196 10.51 -4.56 19.18
CA LEU A 196 11.65 -5.24 18.55
C LEU A 196 12.38 -6.07 19.61
N GLN A 197 12.06 -7.35 19.68
CA GLN A 197 12.71 -8.32 20.55
C GLN A 197 13.99 -8.85 19.88
N VAL A 198 15.10 -8.86 20.62
CA VAL A 198 16.43 -9.18 20.11
C VAL A 198 16.97 -10.39 20.87
N PHE A 199 17.46 -11.38 20.15
CA PHE A 199 17.99 -12.62 20.72
C PHE A 199 19.35 -12.95 20.12
N GLN A 200 20.18 -13.60 20.94
CA GLN A 200 21.35 -14.29 20.41
C GLN A 200 20.89 -15.55 19.65
N ASP A 201 21.49 -15.78 18.50
CA ASP A 201 21.20 -16.89 17.60
C ASP A 201 22.51 -17.47 17.08
N GLU A 202 23.10 -18.37 17.86
CA GLU A 202 24.44 -18.91 17.66
C GLU A 202 24.48 -20.41 18.03
N GLY A 203 25.56 -21.09 17.65
CA GLY A 203 25.86 -22.44 18.15
C GLY A 203 25.23 -23.59 17.36
N GLN A 204 24.50 -23.28 16.28
CA GLN A 204 24.01 -24.29 15.34
C GLN A 204 25.09 -24.66 14.31
N TYR A 205 25.24 -25.96 14.04
CA TYR A 205 26.20 -26.45 13.03
C TYR A 205 25.87 -25.96 11.61
N TRP A 206 24.57 -25.91 11.28
CA TRP A 206 24.07 -25.37 10.01
C TRP A 206 23.45 -24.00 10.27
N ASP A 207 24.31 -23.01 10.54
CA ASP A 207 23.93 -21.67 10.99
C ASP A 207 22.82 -21.06 10.12
N ALA A 208 23.06 -20.79 8.83
CA ALA A 208 22.04 -20.21 7.94
C ALA A 208 20.75 -21.04 7.80
N TRP A 209 20.76 -22.34 8.09
CA TRP A 209 19.56 -23.20 8.01
C TRP A 209 18.74 -23.24 9.30
N ASN A 210 19.41 -23.19 10.46
CA ASN A 210 18.76 -23.44 11.75
C ASN A 210 18.90 -22.23 12.66
N ILE A 211 17.77 -21.66 13.08
CA ILE A 211 17.72 -20.79 14.26
C ILE A 211 18.00 -21.65 15.50
N ASP A 212 18.77 -21.13 16.47
CA ASP A 212 19.02 -21.81 17.75
C ASP A 212 17.68 -22.11 18.45
N PRO A 213 17.31 -23.38 18.69
CA PRO A 213 16.05 -23.72 19.37
C PRO A 213 15.94 -23.14 20.80
N ASN A 214 17.04 -22.70 21.41
CA ASN A 214 17.07 -22.08 22.73
C ASN A 214 17.24 -20.56 22.69
N TYR A 215 17.13 -19.89 21.53
CA TYR A 215 17.34 -18.44 21.40
C TYR A 215 16.56 -17.61 22.44
N GLN A 216 15.37 -18.07 22.83
CA GLN A 216 14.52 -17.41 23.83
C GLN A 216 15.14 -17.33 25.24
N GLN A 217 16.10 -18.20 25.55
CA GLN A 217 16.84 -18.18 26.82
C GLN A 217 17.96 -17.13 26.82
N TYR A 218 18.28 -16.54 25.66
CA TYR A 218 19.37 -15.59 25.46
C TYR A 218 18.86 -14.26 24.87
N PRO A 219 17.94 -13.55 25.56
CA PRO A 219 17.53 -12.22 25.14
C PRO A 219 18.69 -11.23 25.25
N LEU A 220 18.80 -10.35 24.27
CA LEU A 220 19.75 -9.23 24.25
C LEU A 220 19.05 -7.93 24.65
N ALA A 221 19.82 -6.86 24.80
CA ALA A 221 19.28 -5.56 25.16
C ALA A 221 18.24 -5.08 24.14
N SER A 222 17.12 -4.54 24.63
CA SER A 222 16.06 -3.97 23.80
C SER A 222 16.56 -2.85 22.89
N ALA A 223 15.85 -2.67 21.77
CA ALA A 223 16.09 -1.58 20.85
C ALA A 223 16.02 -0.22 21.57
N LYS A 224 17.03 0.63 21.38
CA LYS A 224 17.07 1.97 21.97
C LYS A 224 16.46 2.98 21.01
N LEU A 225 15.47 3.75 21.46
CA LEU A 225 14.93 4.85 20.68
C LEU A 225 16.02 5.90 20.44
N ILE A 226 16.16 6.32 19.18
CA ILE A 226 17.08 7.38 18.74
C ILE A 226 16.28 8.64 18.41
N ASP A 227 15.20 8.50 17.64
CA ASP A 227 14.35 9.62 17.24
C ASP A 227 12.91 9.17 16.97
N ILE A 228 11.96 10.10 17.13
CA ILE A 228 10.55 9.91 16.81
C ILE A 228 9.97 11.23 16.31
N GLY A 229 9.31 11.21 15.16
CA GLY A 229 8.83 12.43 14.51
C GLY A 229 7.78 12.19 13.45
N TRP A 230 6.91 13.18 13.27
CA TRP A 230 5.91 13.17 12.21
C TRP A 230 6.58 13.43 10.85
N ILE A 231 6.35 12.52 9.91
CA ILE A 231 6.73 12.71 8.50
C ILE A 231 5.59 13.39 7.76
N GLU A 232 4.36 12.99 8.07
CA GLU A 232 3.17 13.48 7.40
C GLU A 232 1.97 13.45 8.35
N ARG A 233 1.15 14.49 8.28
CA ARG A 233 -0.15 14.57 8.95
C ARG A 233 -1.14 15.20 7.99
N GLY A 234 -2.06 14.40 7.48
CA GLY A 234 -3.15 14.89 6.67
C GLY A 234 -4.35 13.96 6.72
N ASP A 235 -5.44 14.43 6.11
CA ASP A 235 -6.76 13.79 6.18
C ASP A 235 -6.81 12.42 5.50
N LEU A 236 -5.96 12.19 4.48
CA LEU A 236 -5.88 10.92 3.75
C LEU A 236 -4.83 9.96 4.32
N ARG A 237 -3.76 10.49 4.92
CA ARG A 237 -2.69 9.68 5.49
C ARG A 237 -1.94 10.42 6.58
N SER A 238 -1.64 9.69 7.65
CA SER A 238 -0.69 10.10 8.67
C SER A 238 0.48 9.11 8.72
N CYS A 239 1.69 9.65 8.87
CA CYS A 239 2.93 8.88 8.93
C CYS A 239 3.82 9.38 10.08
N LEU A 240 4.10 8.51 11.04
CA LEU A 240 5.01 8.75 12.15
C LEU A 240 6.24 7.86 11.99
N ARG A 241 7.43 8.47 11.98
CA ARG A 241 8.71 7.76 11.90
C ARG A 241 9.27 7.53 13.29
N VAL A 242 9.77 6.33 13.51
CA VAL A 242 10.49 5.90 14.72
C VAL A 242 11.81 5.30 14.30
N ILE A 243 12.91 5.86 14.81
CA ILE A 243 14.27 5.35 14.57
C ILE A 243 14.79 4.71 15.84
N ARG A 244 15.19 3.44 15.75
CA ARG A 244 15.75 2.68 16.88
C ARG A 244 17.09 2.07 16.53
N ARG A 245 17.93 1.86 17.54
CA ARG A 245 19.24 1.20 17.41
C ARG A 245 19.26 -0.12 18.15
N ILE A 246 19.77 -1.14 17.48
CA ILE A 246 20.10 -2.46 18.03
C ILE A 246 21.57 -2.70 17.70
N GLY A 247 22.45 -2.79 18.70
CA GLY A 247 23.89 -2.97 18.45
C GLY A 247 24.48 -1.90 17.53
N LYS A 248 24.99 -2.34 16.38
CA LYS A 248 25.54 -1.53 15.28
C LYS A 248 24.50 -1.18 14.20
N SER A 249 23.31 -1.75 14.30
CA SER A 249 22.23 -1.63 13.32
C SER A 249 21.20 -0.57 13.69
N GLU A 250 20.57 0.01 12.67
CA GLU A 250 19.53 1.04 12.83
C GLU A 250 18.27 0.63 12.08
N PHE A 251 17.15 0.67 12.79
CA PHE A 251 15.80 0.39 12.29
C PHE A 251 15.03 1.70 12.17
N CYS A 252 14.74 2.12 10.96
CA CYS A 252 13.82 3.21 10.66
C CYS A 252 12.46 2.63 10.31
N GLN A 253 11.45 2.87 11.15
CA GLN A 253 10.10 2.36 10.96
C GLN A 253 9.10 3.50 10.81
N ASP A 254 8.33 3.48 9.73
CA ASP A 254 7.21 4.38 9.51
C ASP A 254 5.90 3.68 9.87
N TYR A 255 5.22 4.18 10.89
CA TYR A 255 3.84 3.85 11.20
C TYR A 255 2.92 4.67 10.32
N ILE A 256 2.20 3.99 9.44
CA ILE A 256 1.37 4.59 8.41
C ILE A 256 -0.08 4.19 8.65
N LEU A 257 -0.94 5.19 8.82
CA LEU A 257 -2.38 5.02 8.93
C LEU A 257 -3.06 5.84 7.83
N GLU A 258 -3.80 5.15 6.96
CA GLU A 258 -4.49 5.71 5.80
C GLU A 258 -5.99 5.84 6.09
N PHE A 259 -6.64 6.84 5.50
CA PHE A 259 -8.09 7.00 5.56
C PHE A 259 -8.82 5.74 5.08
N GLY A 260 -9.88 5.33 5.79
CA GLY A 260 -10.71 4.17 5.44
C GLY A 260 -10.00 2.82 5.56
N SER A 261 -8.80 2.78 6.15
CA SER A 261 -8.00 1.56 6.30
C SER A 261 -7.97 1.08 7.74
N SER A 262 -8.29 -0.19 7.95
CA SER A 262 -8.13 -0.90 9.22
C SER A 262 -6.72 -1.50 9.37
N LEU A 263 -5.79 -1.18 8.47
CA LEU A 263 -4.41 -1.66 8.53
C LEU A 263 -3.51 -0.56 9.09
N LEU A 264 -2.85 -0.85 10.20
CA LEU A 264 -1.66 -0.10 10.61
C LEU A 264 -0.45 -0.70 9.89
N LYS A 265 0.07 -0.02 8.87
CA LYS A 265 1.26 -0.46 8.13
C LYS A 265 2.52 0.00 8.87
N ILE A 266 3.51 -0.88 8.99
CA ILE A 266 4.84 -0.62 9.52
C ILE A 266 5.84 -0.84 8.39
N LYS A 267 6.28 0.25 7.76
CA LYS A 267 7.28 0.21 6.69
C LYS A 267 8.68 0.39 7.27
N CYS A 268 9.58 -0.52 6.98
CA CYS A 268 10.90 -0.59 7.59
C CYS A 268 12.02 -0.35 6.58
N TRP A 269 13.00 0.45 6.97
CA TRP A 269 14.34 0.48 6.38
C TRP A 269 15.35 0.15 7.47
N VAL A 270 16.16 -0.87 7.24
CA VAL A 270 17.12 -1.35 8.23
C VAL A 270 18.51 -1.35 7.64
N ASN A 271 19.45 -0.68 8.31
CA ASN A 271 20.87 -0.90 8.07
C ASN A 271 21.34 -2.02 9.01
N TRP A 272 21.35 -3.26 8.50
CA TRP A 272 21.66 -4.47 9.23
C TRP A 272 23.16 -4.77 9.21
N GLN A 273 23.77 -4.79 10.39
CA GLN A 273 25.21 -4.92 10.63
C GLN A 273 25.51 -5.89 11.80
N GLU A 274 24.52 -6.69 12.21
CA GLU A 274 24.67 -7.67 13.29
C GLU A 274 25.06 -9.06 12.77
N SER A 275 25.68 -9.85 13.64
CA SER A 275 26.02 -11.25 13.42
C SER A 275 25.53 -12.08 14.60
N HIS A 276 25.03 -13.28 14.35
CA HIS A 276 24.44 -14.22 15.32
C HIS A 276 23.35 -13.58 16.18
N ILE A 277 22.54 -12.71 15.56
CA ILE A 277 21.39 -12.05 16.18
C ILE A 277 20.14 -12.35 15.37
N LEU A 278 19.04 -12.61 16.08
CA LEU A 278 17.68 -12.72 15.55
C LEU A 278 16.83 -11.58 16.10
N VAL A 279 16.22 -10.79 15.22
CA VAL A 279 15.27 -9.73 15.59
C VAL A 279 13.85 -10.12 15.18
N LYS A 280 12.91 -9.99 16.12
CA LYS A 280 11.48 -10.23 15.90
C LYS A 280 10.67 -9.00 16.26
N ALA A 281 9.59 -8.74 15.52
CA ALA A 281 8.56 -7.80 15.93
C ALA A 281 7.47 -8.56 16.70
N ALA A 282 7.19 -8.13 17.94
CA ALA A 282 6.22 -8.78 18.80
C ALA A 282 4.93 -7.97 18.99
N PHE A 283 3.82 -8.70 18.98
CA PHE A 283 2.47 -8.16 19.17
C PHE A 283 1.73 -9.00 20.21
N PRO A 284 1.72 -8.58 21.49
CA PRO A 284 0.82 -9.15 22.48
C PRO A 284 -0.61 -8.75 22.11
N ILE A 285 -1.48 -9.72 21.89
CA ILE A 285 -2.86 -9.54 21.43
C ILE A 285 -3.81 -9.76 22.61
N ASN A 286 -4.87 -8.95 22.68
CA ASN A 286 -5.89 -9.03 23.70
C ASN A 286 -6.91 -10.16 23.44
N ILE A 287 -6.41 -11.33 23.03
CA ILE A 287 -7.14 -12.57 22.74
C ILE A 287 -6.27 -13.70 23.24
N GLU A 288 -6.84 -14.67 23.96
CA GLU A 288 -6.15 -15.93 24.25
C GLU A 288 -6.83 -17.05 23.46
N THR A 289 -6.07 -17.78 22.64
CA THR A 289 -6.59 -18.89 21.83
C THR A 289 -5.61 -20.06 21.80
N ASP A 290 -6.15 -21.26 21.65
CA ASP A 290 -5.38 -22.49 21.53
C ASP A 290 -4.82 -22.70 20.12
N PHE A 291 -5.22 -21.88 19.12
CA PHE A 291 -4.81 -22.02 17.73
C PHE A 291 -4.50 -20.68 17.05
N VAL A 292 -3.51 -20.70 16.16
CA VAL A 292 -3.22 -19.63 15.20
C VAL A 292 -3.33 -20.21 13.79
N THR A 293 -3.90 -19.46 12.86
CA THR A 293 -4.05 -19.86 11.46
C THR A 293 -2.97 -19.17 10.61
N TYR A 294 -2.34 -19.92 9.72
CA TYR A 294 -1.25 -19.43 8.88
C TYR A 294 -1.55 -19.65 7.41
N GLU A 295 -1.17 -18.71 6.55
CA GLU A 295 -1.25 -18.90 5.10
C GLU A 295 -0.24 -19.95 4.64
N ILE A 296 -0.72 -20.89 3.80
CA ILE A 296 0.11 -21.81 3.03
C ILE A 296 -0.19 -21.64 1.53
N PRO A 297 0.62 -22.19 0.62
CA PRO A 297 0.30 -22.15 -0.80
C PRO A 297 -1.11 -22.69 -1.07
N CYS A 298 -1.97 -21.83 -1.62
CA CYS A 298 -3.35 -22.14 -1.98
C CYS A 298 -4.25 -22.62 -0.83
N GLY A 299 -3.99 -22.19 0.41
CA GLY A 299 -4.86 -22.52 1.53
C GLY A 299 -4.39 -21.96 2.87
N ALA A 300 -4.92 -22.51 3.96
CA ALA A 300 -4.56 -22.12 5.32
C ALA A 300 -4.38 -23.37 6.21
N ILE A 301 -3.57 -23.22 7.27
CA ILE A 301 -3.35 -24.28 8.25
C ILE A 301 -3.48 -23.75 9.68
N LYS A 302 -4.27 -24.44 10.51
CA LYS A 302 -4.37 -24.16 11.94
C LYS A 302 -3.27 -24.89 12.70
N ARG A 303 -2.58 -24.21 13.62
CA ARG A 303 -1.53 -24.77 14.48
C ARG A 303 -1.80 -24.41 15.93
N MET A 304 -1.55 -25.36 16.83
CA MET A 304 -1.74 -25.16 18.27
C MET A 304 -0.71 -24.18 18.83
N THR A 305 -1.14 -23.30 19.73
CA THR A 305 -0.28 -22.39 20.50
C THR A 305 0.27 -23.04 21.77
N LYS A 306 -0.44 -24.06 22.29
CA LYS A 306 -0.04 -24.85 23.46
C LYS A 306 0.48 -26.21 23.03
N PHE A 307 1.80 -26.39 23.11
CA PHE A 307 2.47 -27.60 22.65
C PHE A 307 2.31 -28.76 23.64
N GLN A 308 1.58 -29.81 23.26
CA GLN A 308 1.32 -30.97 24.12
C GLN A 308 2.28 -32.14 23.83
N THR A 309 2.66 -32.32 22.56
CA THR A 309 3.55 -33.40 22.12
C THR A 309 4.94 -32.88 21.75
N GLU A 310 5.96 -33.74 21.74
CA GLU A 310 7.29 -33.38 21.22
C GLU A 310 7.24 -32.88 19.77
N ARG A 311 6.29 -33.40 18.97
CA ARG A 311 6.03 -32.92 17.61
C ARG A 311 5.51 -31.48 17.59
N ASP A 312 4.69 -31.10 18.57
CA ASP A 312 4.17 -29.73 18.64
C ASP A 312 5.23 -28.77 19.17
N LYS A 313 6.02 -29.21 20.15
CA LYS A 313 7.16 -28.44 20.67
C LYS A 313 8.19 -28.12 19.58
N ALA A 314 8.31 -28.99 18.57
CA ALA A 314 9.17 -28.75 17.41
C ALA A 314 8.66 -27.67 16.44
N LYS A 315 7.42 -27.18 16.58
CA LYS A 315 6.79 -26.16 15.70
C LYS A 315 6.84 -24.76 16.34
N TRP A 316 7.99 -24.39 16.88
CA TRP A 316 8.21 -23.12 17.59
C TRP A 316 8.54 -21.95 16.66
N GLU A 317 8.91 -22.22 15.40
CA GLU A 317 9.01 -21.27 14.28
C GLU A 317 8.32 -21.95 13.10
N VAL A 318 7.43 -21.24 12.41
CA VAL A 318 6.65 -21.81 11.31
C VAL A 318 6.68 -20.92 10.07
N PRO A 319 6.74 -21.52 8.87
CA PRO A 319 6.63 -20.76 7.64
C PRO A 319 5.17 -20.36 7.41
N ALA A 320 4.95 -19.10 7.02
CA ALA A 320 3.70 -18.62 6.46
C ALA A 320 4.00 -17.64 5.32
N LEU A 321 3.10 -17.51 4.35
CA LEU A 321 3.35 -16.65 3.17
C LEU A 321 3.18 -15.17 3.50
N ARG A 322 1.95 -14.65 3.49
CA ARG A 322 1.67 -13.21 3.64
C ARG A 322 1.01 -12.89 4.96
N TRP A 323 0.44 -13.87 5.66
CA TRP A 323 -0.30 -13.61 6.89
C TRP A 323 -0.28 -14.79 7.88
N ALA A 324 -0.38 -14.41 9.15
CA ALA A 324 -0.79 -15.27 10.25
C ALA A 324 -1.93 -14.58 11.01
N ASP A 325 -2.86 -15.34 11.55
CA ASP A 325 -4.07 -14.85 12.18
C ASP A 325 -4.33 -15.51 13.53
N ILE A 326 -4.48 -14.67 14.55
CA ILE A 326 -4.87 -15.06 15.90
C ILE A 326 -6.29 -14.54 16.15
N SER A 327 -7.25 -15.46 16.27
CA SER A 327 -8.66 -15.11 16.44
C SER A 327 -9.39 -16.07 17.37
N ASP A 328 -10.49 -15.58 17.93
CA ASP A 328 -11.56 -16.37 18.55
C ASP A 328 -12.84 -16.28 17.69
N ASP A 329 -13.99 -16.73 18.22
CA ASP A 329 -15.26 -16.71 17.48
C ASP A 329 -15.80 -15.29 17.21
N ASN A 330 -15.33 -14.28 17.93
CA ASN A 330 -15.88 -12.91 17.91
C ASN A 330 -14.90 -11.87 17.36
N TYR A 331 -13.60 -12.09 17.47
CA TYR A 331 -12.60 -11.08 17.13
C TYR A 331 -11.27 -11.72 16.74
N GLY A 332 -10.50 -11.03 15.92
CA GLY A 332 -9.19 -11.50 15.50
C GLY A 332 -8.25 -10.40 15.10
N VAL A 333 -6.98 -10.78 14.97
CA VAL A 333 -5.90 -9.92 14.49
C VAL A 333 -5.05 -10.71 13.52
N SER A 334 -4.98 -10.23 12.28
CA SER A 334 -4.04 -10.75 11.31
C SER A 334 -2.76 -9.91 11.29
N LEU A 335 -1.61 -10.58 11.29
CA LEU A 335 -0.30 -9.96 11.06
C LEU A 335 0.15 -10.27 9.63
N LEU A 336 0.08 -9.25 8.78
CA LEU A 336 0.39 -9.33 7.36
C LEU A 336 1.86 -8.95 7.10
N ASN A 337 2.48 -9.48 6.04
CA ASN A 337 3.85 -9.16 5.63
C ASN A 337 4.01 -9.19 4.09
N ASP A 338 5.09 -8.59 3.58
CA ASP A 338 5.46 -8.62 2.14
C ASP A 338 6.63 -9.56 1.79
N CYS A 339 7.51 -9.90 2.73
CA CYS A 339 8.70 -10.71 2.46
C CYS A 339 9.27 -11.47 3.67
N LYS A 340 8.53 -11.55 4.78
CA LYS A 340 8.95 -12.18 6.04
C LYS A 340 8.17 -13.46 6.28
N TYR A 341 8.83 -14.60 6.11
CA TYR A 341 8.17 -15.90 6.10
C TYR A 341 8.21 -16.64 7.45
N GLY A 342 9.00 -16.17 8.42
CA GLY A 342 9.13 -16.80 9.74
C GLY A 342 8.18 -16.19 10.77
N TYR A 343 7.30 -17.01 11.33
CA TYR A 343 6.38 -16.63 12.39
C TYR A 343 6.53 -17.53 13.61
N ASP A 344 6.26 -16.99 14.78
CA ASP A 344 5.97 -17.78 15.97
C ASP A 344 4.84 -17.16 16.78
N ALA A 345 4.19 -17.96 17.62
CA ALA A 345 3.08 -17.50 18.43
C ALA A 345 3.03 -18.19 19.78
N LYS A 346 2.50 -17.46 20.77
CA LYS A 346 1.93 -18.00 22.02
C LYS A 346 0.41 -17.89 21.95
N SER A 347 -0.27 -18.22 23.04
CA SER A 347 -1.73 -18.14 23.09
C SER A 347 -2.28 -16.73 22.96
N ASP A 348 -1.49 -15.71 23.30
CA ASP A 348 -1.85 -14.28 23.34
C ASP A 348 -0.79 -13.37 22.71
N GLU A 349 0.13 -13.92 21.90
CA GLU A 349 1.22 -13.16 21.28
C GLU A 349 1.51 -13.72 19.90
N LEU A 350 1.64 -12.85 18.91
CA LEU A 350 2.09 -13.18 17.56
C LEU A 350 3.38 -12.42 17.27
N ARG A 351 4.39 -13.12 16.73
CA ARG A 351 5.68 -12.55 16.39
C ARG A 351 6.07 -12.84 14.95
N LEU A 352 6.70 -11.85 14.33
CA LEU A 352 7.27 -11.94 12.99
C LEU A 352 8.79 -11.86 13.06
N SER A 353 9.48 -12.87 12.56
CA SER A 353 10.94 -12.86 12.41
C SER A 353 11.34 -11.90 11.30
N LEU A 354 12.10 -10.85 11.64
CA LEU A 354 12.44 -9.77 10.71
C LEU A 354 13.77 -10.01 10.01
N LEU A 355 14.85 -10.11 10.79
CA LEU A 355 16.21 -10.23 10.27
C LEU A 355 17.03 -11.16 11.16
N ARG A 356 17.99 -11.81 10.53
CA ARG A 356 18.88 -12.79 11.11
C ARG A 356 20.31 -12.49 10.63
N GLY A 357 21.31 -12.75 11.46
CA GLY A 357 22.72 -12.49 11.14
C GLY A 357 23.57 -13.76 11.07
N SER A 358 23.14 -14.82 10.38
CA SER A 358 23.97 -16.03 10.23
C SER A 358 25.26 -15.74 9.46
N THR A 359 26.36 -16.42 9.77
CA THR A 359 27.68 -16.21 9.13
C THR A 359 28.23 -17.43 8.41
N TRP A 360 27.46 -18.52 8.34
CA TRP A 360 27.84 -19.71 7.57
C TRP A 360 26.64 -20.23 6.77
N PRO A 361 26.77 -20.43 5.44
CA PRO A 361 28.01 -20.56 4.68
C PRO A 361 28.57 -19.24 4.14
N ASP A 362 27.85 -18.14 4.31
CA ASP A 362 28.23 -16.79 3.89
C ASP A 362 28.46 -15.91 5.11
N GLU A 363 29.66 -15.35 5.26
CA GLU A 363 30.08 -14.54 6.41
C GLU A 363 29.36 -13.19 6.47
N GLU A 364 28.85 -12.70 5.33
CA GLU A 364 28.18 -11.40 5.21
C GLU A 364 26.68 -11.55 4.87
N ALA A 365 26.08 -12.71 5.13
CA ALA A 365 24.67 -12.96 4.84
C ALA A 365 23.77 -11.86 5.44
N ASP A 366 22.90 -11.31 4.62
CA ASP A 366 21.99 -10.22 4.94
C ASP A 366 22.65 -8.92 5.47
N VAL A 367 23.97 -8.77 5.50
CA VAL A 367 24.60 -7.49 5.88
C VAL A 367 24.26 -6.44 4.83
N GLY A 368 23.70 -5.30 5.25
CA GLY A 368 23.37 -4.20 4.36
C GLY A 368 22.01 -3.56 4.60
N ILE A 369 21.44 -2.98 3.54
CA ILE A 369 20.18 -2.25 3.59
C ILE A 369 19.03 -3.17 3.22
N HIS A 370 18.03 -3.24 4.09
CA HIS A 370 16.79 -3.98 3.89
C HIS A 370 15.59 -3.04 3.87
N GLU A 371 14.63 -3.32 3.00
CA GLU A 371 13.32 -2.68 2.99
C GLU A 371 12.24 -3.75 3.04
N PHE A 372 11.26 -3.57 3.93
CA PHE A 372 10.14 -4.50 4.08
C PHE A 372 8.96 -3.86 4.81
N THR A 373 7.79 -4.43 4.64
CA THR A 373 6.54 -3.95 5.24
C THR A 373 5.79 -5.09 5.91
N TYR A 374 5.26 -4.82 7.09
CA TYR A 374 4.26 -5.66 7.73
C TYR A 374 3.13 -4.79 8.27
N ALA A 375 1.98 -5.38 8.55
CA ALA A 375 0.81 -4.64 8.99
C ALA A 375 0.00 -5.40 10.04
N VAL A 376 -0.54 -4.67 11.00
CA VAL A 376 -1.51 -5.19 11.96
C VAL A 376 -2.90 -4.91 11.42
N TYR A 377 -3.72 -5.96 11.29
CA TYR A 377 -5.08 -5.90 10.80
C TYR A 377 -6.05 -6.49 11.84
N PRO A 378 -6.61 -5.68 12.75
CA PRO A 378 -7.72 -6.09 13.60
C PRO A 378 -9.02 -6.26 12.80
N HIS A 379 -9.83 -7.25 13.18
CA HIS A 379 -11.06 -7.57 12.49
C HIS A 379 -12.07 -8.31 13.38
N LEU A 380 -13.33 -8.35 12.92
CA LEU A 380 -14.41 -9.08 13.57
C LEU A 380 -14.43 -10.55 13.08
N GLY A 381 -14.56 -11.48 14.01
CA GLY A 381 -14.60 -12.92 13.73
C GLY A 381 -13.23 -13.51 13.37
N GLY A 382 -13.23 -14.50 12.48
CA GLY A 382 -12.01 -15.19 12.01
C GLY A 382 -11.48 -14.65 10.68
N TRP A 383 -10.27 -15.07 10.33
CA TRP A 383 -9.59 -14.72 9.06
C TRP A 383 -10.45 -14.94 7.81
N GLU A 384 -11.37 -15.92 7.83
CA GLU A 384 -12.26 -16.23 6.72
C GLU A 384 -13.25 -15.09 6.44
N SER A 385 -13.95 -14.62 7.48
CA SER A 385 -14.95 -13.54 7.36
C SER A 385 -14.32 -12.16 7.25
N ALA A 386 -13.11 -12.00 7.78
CA ALA A 386 -12.35 -10.76 7.73
C ALA A 386 -11.77 -10.47 6.34
N GLY A 387 -11.74 -11.46 5.45
CA GLY A 387 -11.07 -11.30 4.16
C GLY A 387 -9.55 -11.13 4.31
N THR A 388 -8.95 -11.77 5.32
CA THR A 388 -7.51 -11.69 5.59
C THR A 388 -6.68 -12.14 4.39
N VAL A 389 -7.16 -13.13 3.63
CA VAL A 389 -6.52 -13.55 2.38
C VAL A 389 -6.39 -12.38 1.42
N GLN A 390 -7.49 -11.66 1.17
CA GLN A 390 -7.54 -10.51 0.29
C GLN A 390 -6.62 -9.39 0.81
N ARG A 391 -6.64 -9.09 2.12
CA ARG A 391 -5.74 -8.08 2.72
C ARG A 391 -4.26 -8.43 2.56
N GLY A 392 -3.91 -9.72 2.70
CA GLY A 392 -2.56 -10.20 2.43
C GLY A 392 -2.14 -9.96 0.98
N TYR A 393 -3.02 -10.22 0.01
CA TYR A 393 -2.77 -9.90 -1.40
C TYR A 393 -2.70 -8.39 -1.67
N GLU A 394 -3.60 -7.59 -1.10
CA GLU A 394 -3.63 -6.13 -1.28
C GLU A 394 -2.32 -5.46 -0.84
N LEU A 395 -1.77 -5.89 0.30
CA LEU A 395 -0.46 -5.42 0.79
C LEU A 395 0.68 -5.76 -0.18
N ASN A 396 0.63 -6.94 -0.80
CA ASN A 396 1.68 -7.46 -1.66
C ASN A 396 1.54 -7.05 -3.14
N LEU A 397 0.34 -6.64 -3.55
CA LEU A 397 0.01 -6.24 -4.92
C LEU A 397 -0.76 -4.91 -4.87
N PRO A 398 -0.09 -3.79 -4.55
CA PRO A 398 -0.74 -2.48 -4.54
C PRO A 398 -1.23 -2.09 -5.94
N LEU A 399 -2.21 -1.18 -6.02
CA LEU A 399 -2.65 -0.62 -7.28
C LEU A 399 -1.48 0.01 -8.07
N PHE A 400 -1.42 -0.28 -9.37
CA PHE A 400 -0.37 0.26 -10.24
C PHE A 400 -0.85 1.52 -10.94
N VAL A 401 -0.14 2.63 -10.74
CA VAL A 401 -0.53 3.95 -11.26
C VAL A 401 0.36 4.35 -12.44
N LYS A 402 -0.27 4.77 -13.55
CA LYS A 402 0.42 5.32 -14.71
C LYS A 402 -0.11 6.70 -15.08
N VAL A 403 0.76 7.71 -14.99
CA VAL A 403 0.49 9.06 -15.48
C VAL A 403 0.85 9.15 -16.96
N MET A 404 -0.06 9.67 -17.78
CA MET A 404 0.14 9.91 -19.20
C MET A 404 -0.24 11.35 -19.57
N PRO A 405 0.59 12.06 -20.35
CA PRO A 405 0.22 13.38 -20.86
C PRO A 405 -0.99 13.25 -21.77
N TRP A 406 -1.86 14.26 -21.76
CA TRP A 406 -2.95 14.32 -22.73
C TRP A 406 -2.37 14.45 -24.15
N ILE A 407 -2.69 13.48 -25.00
CA ILE A 407 -2.40 13.53 -26.44
C ILE A 407 -3.69 13.99 -27.13
N SER A 408 -3.58 14.92 -28.08
CA SER A 408 -4.73 15.47 -28.79
C SER A 408 -5.57 14.39 -29.46
N SER A 409 -6.88 14.65 -29.54
CA SER A 409 -7.90 13.73 -30.08
C SER A 409 -7.57 13.20 -31.47
N GLU A 410 -6.81 13.96 -32.27
CA GLU A 410 -6.36 13.59 -33.63
C GLU A 410 -5.33 12.45 -33.66
N LYS A 411 -4.65 12.16 -32.54
CA LYS A 411 -3.70 11.03 -32.40
C LYS A 411 -4.18 9.97 -31.41
N SER A 412 -5.23 10.23 -30.63
CA SER A 412 -5.79 9.27 -29.68
C SER A 412 -6.87 8.41 -30.34
N GLY A 413 -6.48 7.51 -31.23
CA GLY A 413 -7.37 6.48 -31.81
C GLY A 413 -7.76 5.35 -30.85
N GLY A 414 -7.62 5.55 -29.53
CA GLY A 414 -7.87 4.53 -28.52
C GLY A 414 -9.36 4.24 -28.38
N ARG A 415 -9.75 2.97 -28.55
CA ARG A 415 -11.15 2.49 -28.48
C ARG A 415 -11.58 2.00 -27.10
N LEU A 416 -10.67 1.96 -26.12
CA LEU A 416 -10.95 1.37 -24.81
C LEU A 416 -11.68 2.36 -23.89
N PRO A 417 -12.62 1.87 -23.04
CA PRO A 417 -13.37 2.72 -22.12
C PRO A 417 -12.51 3.26 -20.98
N GLN A 418 -13.02 4.26 -20.24
CA GLN A 418 -12.32 4.85 -19.10
C GLN A 418 -12.33 3.97 -17.84
N VAL A 419 -13.28 3.03 -17.76
CA VAL A 419 -13.33 1.97 -16.75
C VAL A 419 -13.46 0.67 -17.51
N TYR A 420 -12.64 -0.32 -17.15
CA TYR A 420 -12.65 -1.60 -17.85
C TYR A 420 -12.33 -2.74 -16.89
N ARG A 421 -13.21 -3.74 -16.84
CA ARG A 421 -13.04 -4.95 -16.06
C ARG A 421 -12.75 -6.12 -17.01
N PHE A 422 -11.49 -6.55 -17.07
CA PHE A 422 -11.09 -7.59 -18.00
C PHE A 422 -11.78 -8.92 -17.66
N LEU A 423 -11.72 -9.32 -16.38
CA LEU A 423 -12.37 -10.50 -15.82
C LEU A 423 -12.84 -10.21 -14.40
N GLY A 424 -13.88 -10.90 -13.95
CA GLY A 424 -14.32 -10.92 -12.56
C GLY A 424 -15.29 -12.07 -12.29
N TRP A 425 -15.58 -12.29 -11.01
CA TRP A 425 -16.57 -13.26 -10.54
C TRP A 425 -17.16 -12.78 -9.21
N GLY A 426 -18.40 -13.16 -8.93
CA GLY A 426 -19.16 -12.65 -7.77
C GLY A 426 -18.84 -13.30 -6.43
N THR A 427 -17.85 -14.20 -6.35
CA THR A 427 -17.50 -14.91 -5.10
C THR A 427 -16.20 -14.39 -4.49
N ASP A 428 -16.15 -14.35 -3.16
CA ASP A 428 -15.02 -13.82 -2.38
C ASP A 428 -13.93 -14.87 -2.13
N ASN A 429 -14.27 -16.15 -2.21
CA ASN A 429 -13.41 -17.26 -1.84
C ASN A 429 -12.65 -17.90 -3.02
N LEU A 430 -12.65 -17.28 -4.20
CA LEU A 430 -11.81 -17.66 -5.33
C LEU A 430 -10.78 -16.59 -5.62
N ILE A 431 -9.51 -16.97 -5.59
CA ILE A 431 -8.37 -16.07 -5.82
C ILE A 431 -7.72 -16.39 -7.16
N LEU A 432 -7.50 -15.34 -7.97
CA LEU A 432 -6.72 -15.46 -9.20
C LEU A 432 -5.26 -15.82 -8.86
N MET A 433 -4.77 -16.92 -9.42
CA MET A 433 -3.35 -17.27 -9.36
C MET A 433 -2.61 -16.83 -10.62
N ALA A 434 -3.22 -17.04 -11.78
CA ALA A 434 -2.60 -16.72 -13.05
C ALA A 434 -3.65 -16.41 -14.12
N LEU A 435 -3.36 -15.38 -14.90
CA LEU A 435 -3.98 -15.11 -16.18
C LEU A 435 -2.88 -14.90 -17.20
N LYS A 436 -2.77 -15.80 -18.18
CA LYS A 436 -1.69 -15.78 -19.16
C LYS A 436 -2.12 -16.39 -20.49
N ARG A 437 -1.32 -16.20 -21.54
CA ARG A 437 -1.47 -16.98 -22.78
C ARG A 437 -1.06 -18.43 -22.55
N SER A 438 -1.70 -19.36 -23.24
CA SER A 438 -1.27 -20.76 -23.30
C SER A 438 0.10 -20.88 -23.95
N GLU A 439 0.84 -21.95 -23.67
CA GLU A 439 2.19 -22.18 -24.22
C GLU A 439 2.19 -22.18 -25.76
N ASN A 440 1.12 -22.68 -26.37
CA ASN A 440 0.93 -22.71 -27.82
C ASN A 440 0.31 -21.42 -28.40
N ASN A 441 0.03 -20.40 -27.57
CA ASN A 441 -0.61 -19.14 -27.94
C ASN A 441 -2.00 -19.28 -28.61
N GLN A 442 -2.72 -20.37 -28.38
CA GLN A 442 -4.05 -20.56 -28.96
C GLN A 442 -5.14 -19.90 -28.11
N TYR A 443 -5.08 -20.06 -26.79
CA TYR A 443 -6.09 -19.58 -25.84
C TYR A 443 -5.44 -18.79 -24.70
N TRP A 444 -6.27 -18.26 -23.80
CA TRP A 444 -5.83 -17.79 -22.50
C TRP A 444 -5.99 -18.90 -21.46
N ILE A 445 -5.21 -18.85 -20.40
CA ILE A 445 -5.30 -19.73 -19.24
C ILE A 445 -5.70 -18.86 -18.06
N LEU A 446 -6.80 -19.23 -17.42
CA LEU A 446 -7.21 -18.76 -16.11
C LEU A 446 -6.91 -19.84 -15.08
N ARG A 447 -6.17 -19.49 -14.03
CA ARG A 447 -5.96 -20.37 -12.86
C ARG A 447 -6.41 -19.65 -11.61
N CYS A 448 -7.19 -20.34 -10.79
CA CYS A 448 -7.65 -19.87 -9.50
C CYS A 448 -7.59 -20.97 -8.44
N TYR A 449 -7.72 -20.59 -7.18
CA TYR A 449 -7.91 -21.54 -6.08
C TYR A 449 -9.00 -21.07 -5.12
N GLU A 450 -9.65 -22.04 -4.47
CA GLU A 450 -10.56 -21.81 -3.36
C GLU A 450 -9.77 -21.61 -2.06
N CYS A 451 -9.98 -20.48 -1.38
CA CYS A 451 -9.10 -20.03 -0.31
C CYS A 451 -9.66 -20.11 1.12
N LEU A 452 -10.95 -20.43 1.31
CA LEU A 452 -11.62 -20.41 2.61
C LEU A 452 -12.03 -21.81 3.11
N GLY A 453 -11.82 -22.86 2.32
CA GLY A 453 -12.21 -24.22 2.70
C GLY A 453 -13.70 -24.49 2.60
N ARG A 454 -14.43 -23.71 1.81
CA ARG A 454 -15.85 -23.89 1.52
C ARG A 454 -16.08 -23.89 0.00
N GLU A 455 -17.16 -24.51 -0.45
CA GLU A 455 -17.49 -24.53 -1.87
C GLU A 455 -17.60 -23.11 -2.46
N ALA A 456 -17.18 -22.96 -3.72
CA ALA A 456 -17.26 -21.72 -4.46
C ALA A 456 -17.95 -21.94 -5.80
N ILE A 457 -18.68 -20.94 -6.28
CA ILE A 457 -19.27 -20.96 -7.63
C ILE A 457 -18.54 -19.94 -8.50
N LEU A 458 -17.79 -20.42 -9.49
CA LEU A 458 -17.16 -19.59 -10.50
C LEU A 458 -18.18 -19.26 -11.60
N LYS A 459 -18.65 -18.01 -11.62
CA LYS A 459 -19.38 -17.43 -12.74
C LYS A 459 -18.53 -16.33 -13.35
N LEU A 460 -17.90 -16.61 -14.50
CA LEU A 460 -17.00 -15.67 -15.14
C LEU A 460 -17.78 -14.53 -15.80
N GLU A 461 -17.42 -13.31 -15.45
CA GLU A 461 -17.91 -12.08 -16.06
C GLU A 461 -16.75 -11.39 -16.75
N SER A 462 -16.88 -11.00 -18.03
CA SER A 462 -15.78 -10.38 -18.79
C SER A 462 -16.27 -9.28 -19.73
N ASP A 463 -15.70 -8.08 -19.60
CA ASP A 463 -15.92 -7.00 -20.58
C ASP A 463 -15.06 -7.21 -21.84
N ALA A 464 -14.08 -8.12 -21.79
CA ALA A 464 -13.24 -8.52 -22.92
C ALA A 464 -13.90 -9.56 -23.83
N GLY A 465 -15.13 -9.98 -23.51
CA GLY A 465 -15.84 -11.02 -24.26
C GLY A 465 -15.21 -12.39 -24.10
N LEU A 466 -14.47 -12.67 -23.01
CA LEU A 466 -13.91 -13.99 -22.73
C LEU A 466 -14.93 -14.87 -21.98
N ALA A 467 -15.00 -16.14 -22.36
CA ALA A 467 -15.81 -17.16 -21.71
C ALA A 467 -14.95 -18.32 -21.21
N LEU A 468 -15.44 -19.04 -20.20
CA LEU A 468 -14.82 -20.27 -19.72
C LEU A 468 -14.89 -21.35 -20.82
N GLY A 469 -13.73 -21.92 -21.12
CA GLY A 469 -13.57 -23.09 -21.99
C GLY A 469 -13.39 -24.36 -21.18
N LYS A 470 -12.39 -25.17 -21.56
CA LYS A 470 -12.15 -26.49 -20.96
C LYS A 470 -11.40 -26.39 -19.63
N VAL A 471 -11.62 -27.37 -18.74
CA VAL A 471 -10.71 -27.61 -17.61
C VAL A 471 -9.43 -28.25 -18.10
N VAL A 472 -8.30 -27.71 -17.64
CA VAL A 472 -6.96 -28.23 -17.94
C VAL A 472 -6.16 -28.44 -16.66
N ASP A 473 -5.13 -29.28 -16.73
CA ASP A 473 -4.18 -29.44 -15.64
C ASP A 473 -3.16 -28.28 -15.57
N LEU A 474 -2.22 -28.36 -14.63
CA LEU A 474 -1.20 -27.31 -14.47
C LEU A 474 -0.26 -27.17 -15.68
N LEU A 475 -0.17 -28.20 -16.53
CA LEU A 475 0.58 -28.22 -17.79
C LEU A 475 -0.33 -27.96 -19.01
N GLU A 476 -1.53 -27.43 -18.80
CA GLU A 476 -2.47 -27.02 -19.86
C GLU A 476 -3.03 -28.19 -20.69
N ARG A 477 -3.02 -29.41 -20.13
CA ARG A 477 -3.55 -30.61 -20.80
C ARG A 477 -5.01 -30.86 -20.39
N ASP A 478 -5.82 -31.28 -21.36
CA ASP A 478 -7.24 -31.63 -21.14
C ASP A 478 -7.38 -32.71 -20.03
N VAL A 479 -8.37 -32.54 -19.15
CA VAL A 479 -8.72 -33.49 -18.08
C VAL A 479 -9.95 -34.29 -18.51
N ALA A 480 -9.85 -35.63 -18.53
CA ALA A 480 -10.89 -36.51 -19.08
C ALA A 480 -12.19 -36.55 -18.23
N GLU A 481 -12.08 -36.33 -16.93
CA GLU A 481 -13.19 -36.31 -15.97
C GLU A 481 -12.99 -35.14 -15.00
N PRO A 482 -13.33 -33.90 -15.40
CA PRO A 482 -13.20 -32.77 -14.50
C PRO A 482 -14.16 -32.98 -13.31
N SER A 483 -13.71 -32.67 -12.11
CA SER A 483 -14.56 -32.69 -10.90
C SER A 483 -15.54 -31.51 -10.85
N VAL A 484 -15.83 -30.91 -12.00
CA VAL A 484 -16.58 -29.66 -12.11
C VAL A 484 -17.44 -29.69 -13.36
N ASP A 485 -18.74 -29.54 -13.16
CA ASP A 485 -19.73 -29.44 -14.23
C ASP A 485 -19.98 -27.98 -14.61
N PHE A 486 -20.04 -27.73 -15.92
CA PHE A 486 -20.38 -26.42 -16.48
C PHE A 486 -21.88 -26.33 -16.76
N GLU A 487 -22.69 -26.18 -15.71
CA GLU A 487 -24.11 -25.91 -15.87
C GLU A 487 -24.37 -24.40 -15.93
N GLY A 488 -25.05 -23.95 -16.99
CA GLY A 488 -25.50 -22.55 -17.10
C GLY A 488 -24.40 -21.48 -17.14
N GLY A 489 -23.16 -21.84 -17.50
CA GLY A 489 -22.01 -20.91 -17.52
C GLY A 489 -21.39 -20.65 -16.13
N SER A 490 -21.76 -21.46 -15.14
CA SER A 490 -21.14 -21.50 -13.82
C SER A 490 -20.45 -22.83 -13.57
N CYS A 491 -19.49 -22.83 -12.64
CA CYS A 491 -18.61 -23.96 -12.36
C CYS A 491 -18.44 -24.06 -10.83
N GLU A 492 -18.85 -25.18 -10.24
CA GLU A 492 -18.70 -25.44 -8.80
C GLU A 492 -17.27 -25.89 -8.48
N ILE A 493 -16.63 -25.23 -7.52
CA ILE A 493 -15.25 -25.50 -7.11
C ILE A 493 -15.27 -25.93 -5.64
N LEU A 494 -14.84 -27.16 -5.40
CA LEU A 494 -14.77 -27.75 -4.08
C LEU A 494 -13.72 -27.05 -3.19
N PRO A 495 -13.85 -27.16 -1.85
CA PRO A 495 -12.89 -26.63 -0.89
C PRO A 495 -11.42 -26.91 -1.23
N TRP A 496 -10.57 -25.89 -1.11
CA TRP A 496 -9.11 -25.95 -1.31
C TRP A 496 -8.64 -26.40 -2.70
N LYS A 497 -9.53 -26.47 -3.70
CA LYS A 497 -9.16 -26.88 -5.05
C LYS A 497 -8.42 -25.78 -5.79
N ILE A 498 -7.40 -26.18 -6.55
CA ILE A 498 -6.75 -25.37 -7.57
C ILE A 498 -7.32 -25.81 -8.92
N MET A 499 -7.87 -24.86 -9.67
CA MET A 499 -8.51 -25.11 -10.96
C MET A 499 -7.85 -24.29 -12.05
N SER A 500 -7.69 -24.87 -13.25
CA SER A 500 -7.23 -24.16 -14.44
C SER A 500 -8.22 -24.36 -15.59
N PHE A 501 -8.49 -23.28 -16.31
CA PHE A 501 -9.44 -23.23 -17.42
C PHE A 501 -8.79 -22.59 -18.63
N THR A 502 -9.12 -23.05 -19.84
CA THR A 502 -8.93 -22.24 -21.04
C THR A 502 -9.95 -21.12 -21.06
N LEU A 503 -9.61 -19.96 -21.62
CA LEU A 503 -10.56 -18.91 -21.97
C LEU A 503 -10.49 -18.61 -23.46
N ASP A 504 -11.67 -18.53 -24.07
CA ASP A 504 -11.87 -18.23 -25.49
C ASP A 504 -12.79 -17.02 -25.65
N PHE A 505 -12.69 -16.33 -26.79
CA PHE A 505 -13.61 -15.24 -27.09
C PHE A 505 -15.00 -15.79 -27.39
N MET A 506 -16.03 -15.16 -26.83
CA MET A 506 -17.42 -15.40 -27.18
C MET A 506 -17.59 -15.13 -28.68
N VAL A 507 -18.14 -16.13 -29.38
CA VAL A 507 -18.45 -16.07 -30.82
C VAL A 507 -19.71 -15.25 -31.06
#